data_AF-A0AAW2TSQ6-F1
#
_entry.id   AF-A0AAW2TSQ6-F1
#
_cell.length_a   1.000
_cell.length_b   1.000
_cell.length_c   1.000
_cell.angle_alpha   90.00
_cell.angle_beta   90.00
_cell.angle_gamma   90.00
#
_symmetry.space_group_name_H-M   'P 1'
#
loop_
_entity.id
_entity.type
_entity.pdbx_description
1 polymer ?
#
loop_
_entity_poly.entity_id
_entity_poly.type
_entity_poly.pdbx_seq_one_letter_code
_entity_poly.pdbx_strand_id
1 'polypeptide(L)'
;MSRKIDRHLQFPFSLDMRPYLSSSIVRKRFGNRIFSFEGEETDVSTEFEVFAVVTHSGMLESGHYVTYLRLRNQWYKCDDAWITEVDEDVVRASQCYLIFYVQKVFYHKGSDDLGCQPLSPLADPFIPIAGCC
;
A
#
# COMPACT_ATOMS: atom_id res chain seq x y z
N MET A 1 8.09 -32.12 -1.51
CA MET A 1 8.67 -31.08 -2.39
C MET A 1 7.72 -29.91 -2.43
N SER A 2 8.09 -28.77 -1.86
CA SER A 2 7.29 -27.54 -1.95
C SER A 2 7.56 -26.86 -3.31
N ARG A 3 6.54 -26.22 -3.89
CA ARG A 3 6.66 -25.52 -5.19
C ARG A 3 5.99 -24.15 -5.12
N LYS A 4 6.62 -23.13 -5.69
CA LYS A 4 6.05 -21.78 -5.80
C LYS A 4 4.82 -21.80 -6.71
N ILE A 5 3.80 -21.03 -6.34
CA ILE A 5 2.60 -20.84 -7.15
C ILE A 5 2.81 -19.56 -7.95
N ASP A 6 3.23 -19.71 -9.20
CA ASP A 6 3.52 -18.58 -10.08
C ASP A 6 2.36 -18.14 -10.97
N ARG A 7 1.12 -18.42 -10.54
CA ARG A 7 -0.06 -18.02 -11.30
C ARG A 7 -0.33 -16.53 -11.09
N HIS A 8 -0.43 -15.78 -12.19
CA HIS A 8 -0.85 -14.39 -12.14
C HIS A 8 -2.24 -14.25 -11.50
N LEU A 9 -2.35 -13.34 -10.54
CA LEU A 9 -3.59 -12.99 -9.85
C LEU A 9 -3.88 -11.53 -10.12
N GLN A 10 -5.05 -11.26 -10.71
CA GLN A 10 -5.55 -9.90 -10.85
C GLN A 10 -6.00 -9.40 -9.49
N PHE A 11 -5.63 -8.16 -9.16
CA PHE A 11 -6.03 -7.50 -7.94
C PHE A 11 -6.63 -6.12 -8.25
N PRO A 12 -7.66 -5.70 -7.48
CA PRO A 12 -8.31 -4.41 -7.70
C PRO A 12 -7.51 -3.27 -7.06
N PHE A 13 -7.52 -2.10 -7.67
CA PHE A 13 -6.86 -0.92 -7.07
C PHE A 13 -7.71 -0.27 -5.98
N SER A 14 -9.03 -0.42 -6.09
CA SER A 14 -10.00 -0.03 -5.06
C SER A 14 -10.71 -1.30 -4.58
N LEU A 15 -10.66 -1.56 -3.28
CA LEU A 15 -11.22 -2.74 -2.65
C LEU A 15 -12.32 -2.34 -1.67
N ASP A 16 -13.57 -2.75 -1.93
CA ASP A 16 -14.64 -2.65 -0.93
C ASP A 16 -14.66 -3.91 -0.07
N MET A 17 -14.36 -3.73 1.22
CA MET A 17 -14.35 -4.82 2.19
C MET A 17 -15.74 -5.14 2.76
N ARG A 18 -16.75 -4.30 2.50
CA ARG A 18 -18.12 -4.47 3.02
C ARG A 18 -18.69 -5.88 2.87
N PRO A 19 -18.64 -6.55 1.71
CA PRO A 19 -19.25 -7.88 1.57
C PRO A 19 -18.57 -8.97 2.43
N TYR A 20 -17.36 -8.72 2.93
CA TYR A 20 -16.60 -9.66 3.75
C TYR A 20 -16.73 -9.40 5.26
N LEU A 21 -17.38 -8.31 5.67
CA LEU A 21 -17.60 -8.00 7.08
C LEU A 21 -18.64 -8.93 7.71
N SER A 22 -18.41 -9.30 8.98
CA SER A 22 -19.32 -10.15 9.75
C SER A 22 -20.76 -9.61 9.76
N SER A 23 -20.93 -8.29 9.94
CA SER A 23 -22.23 -7.62 9.91
C SER A 23 -22.96 -7.83 8.58
N SER A 24 -22.27 -7.64 7.46
CA SER A 24 -22.81 -7.86 6.12
C SER A 24 -23.20 -9.32 5.88
N ILE A 25 -22.36 -10.27 6.29
CA ILE A 25 -22.61 -11.70 6.10
C ILE A 25 -23.82 -12.15 6.93
N VAL A 26 -23.91 -11.72 8.19
CA VAL A 26 -25.02 -12.05 9.09
C VAL A 26 -26.34 -11.46 8.57
N ARG A 27 -26.32 -10.18 8.17
CA ARG A 27 -27.50 -9.50 7.60
C ARG A 27 -27.99 -10.19 6.34
N LYS A 28 -27.09 -10.64 5.46
CA LYS A 28 -27.44 -11.36 4.23
C LYS A 28 -28.08 -12.73 4.50
N ARG A 29 -27.70 -13.44 5.58
CA ARG A 29 -28.24 -14.77 5.89
C ARG A 29 -29.54 -14.73 6.69
N PHE A 30 -29.64 -13.87 7.69
CA PHE A 30 -30.73 -13.92 8.68
C PHE A 30 -31.65 -12.70 8.61
N GLY A 31 -31.39 -11.78 7.69
CA GLY A 31 -32.07 -10.49 7.63
C GLY A 31 -31.79 -9.66 8.90
N ASN A 32 -32.61 -8.65 9.13
CA ASN A 32 -32.47 -7.75 10.28
C ASN A 32 -32.97 -8.38 11.61
N ARG A 33 -33.12 -9.72 11.70
CA ARG A 33 -33.89 -10.38 12.76
C ARG A 33 -33.09 -10.81 14.00
N ILE A 34 -31.76 -10.84 13.94
CA ILE A 34 -30.93 -11.40 15.03
C ILE A 34 -30.05 -10.35 15.74
N PHE A 35 -29.69 -9.25 15.07
CA PHE A 35 -28.80 -8.25 15.66
C PHE A 35 -29.28 -6.83 15.34
N SER A 36 -30.09 -6.27 16.24
CA SER A 36 -30.05 -4.82 16.48
C SER A 36 -28.75 -4.54 17.23
N PHE A 37 -27.61 -4.56 16.54
CA PHE A 37 -26.41 -3.98 17.13
C PHE A 37 -26.66 -2.47 17.13
N GLU A 38 -27.25 -1.95 18.22
CA GLU A 38 -27.32 -0.52 18.55
C GLU A 38 -25.93 0.07 18.88
N GLY A 39 -24.85 -0.57 18.44
CA GLY A 39 -23.54 0.05 18.46
C GLY A 39 -23.45 0.91 17.22
N GLU A 40 -23.78 2.19 17.40
CA GLU A 40 -23.19 3.33 16.69
C GLU A 40 -22.50 2.90 15.39
N GLU A 41 -23.25 2.93 14.27
CA GLU A 41 -22.71 2.84 12.91
C GLU A 41 -21.69 3.97 12.79
N THR A 42 -20.51 3.74 13.34
CA THR A 42 -19.36 4.57 13.10
C THR A 42 -19.17 4.38 11.61
N ASP A 43 -19.33 5.45 10.83
CA ASP A 43 -19.16 5.49 9.37
C ASP A 43 -17.70 5.16 9.00
N VAL A 44 -17.24 3.97 9.39
CA VAL A 44 -15.91 3.46 9.11
C VAL A 44 -15.95 3.05 7.66
N SER A 45 -15.31 3.85 6.81
CA SER A 45 -15.31 3.57 5.37
C SER A 45 -14.81 2.16 5.11
N THR A 46 -15.59 1.35 4.42
CA THR A 46 -15.19 -0.01 4.04
C THR A 46 -14.34 -0.03 2.77
N GLU A 47 -14.04 1.13 2.21
CA GLU A 47 -13.28 1.30 0.99
C GLU A 47 -11.79 1.45 1.29
N PHE A 48 -11.00 0.65 0.59
CA PHE A 48 -9.56 0.63 0.64
C PHE A 48 -8.98 0.90 -0.74
N GLU A 49 -7.78 1.46 -0.77
CA GLU A 49 -7.02 1.72 -1.99
C GLU A 49 -5.64 1.07 -1.87
N VAL A 50 -5.17 0.47 -2.96
CA VAL A 50 -3.83 -0.09 -3.02
C VAL A 50 -2.82 1.06 -3.10
N PHE A 51 -1.77 0.96 -2.28
CA PHE A 51 -0.68 1.93 -2.31
C PHE A 51 0.70 1.28 -2.43
N ALA A 52 0.82 -0.03 -2.17
CA ALA A 52 2.05 -0.76 -2.45
C ALA A 52 1.78 -2.21 -2.88
N VAL A 53 2.60 -2.73 -3.78
CA VAL A 53 2.58 -4.12 -4.25
C VAL A 53 4.00 -4.64 -4.22
N VAL A 54 4.24 -5.76 -3.56
CA VAL A 54 5.55 -6.42 -3.56
C VAL A 54 5.47 -7.64 -4.45
N THR A 55 6.44 -7.80 -5.33
CA THR A 55 6.58 -8.95 -6.22
C THR A 55 7.79 -9.77 -5.82
N HIS A 56 7.76 -11.06 -6.14
CA HIS A 56 8.88 -11.97 -5.91
C HIS A 56 9.15 -12.75 -7.20
N SER A 57 10.33 -12.57 -7.78
CA SER A 57 10.81 -13.38 -8.90
C SER A 57 11.78 -14.46 -8.39
N GLY A 58 11.81 -15.64 -9.03
CA GLY A 58 12.66 -16.75 -8.59
C GLY A 58 11.90 -17.90 -7.93
N MET A 59 12.66 -18.78 -7.26
CA MET A 59 12.21 -20.02 -6.60
C MET A 59 11.78 -19.79 -5.14
N LEU A 60 11.35 -20.82 -4.42
CA LEU A 60 11.00 -20.67 -3.01
C LEU A 60 12.19 -20.36 -2.10
N GLU A 61 13.38 -20.84 -2.45
CA GLU A 61 14.60 -20.74 -1.63
C GLU A 61 15.51 -19.58 -2.07
N SER A 62 15.24 -18.99 -3.24
CA SER A 62 16.06 -17.93 -3.82
C SER A 62 15.22 -17.08 -4.76
N GLY A 63 15.46 -15.78 -4.77
CA GLY A 63 14.72 -14.88 -5.62
C GLY A 63 15.04 -13.42 -5.35
N HIS A 64 14.23 -12.55 -5.94
CA HIS A 64 14.38 -11.11 -5.83
C HIS A 64 13.04 -10.44 -5.53
N TYR A 65 13.06 -9.50 -4.59
CA TYR A 65 11.88 -8.75 -4.19
C TYR A 65 11.95 -7.34 -4.77
N VAL A 66 10.87 -6.93 -5.43
CA VAL A 66 10.70 -5.58 -5.97
C VAL A 66 9.38 -5.02 -5.47
N THR A 67 9.38 -3.75 -5.09
CA THR A 67 8.20 -3.05 -4.60
C THR A 67 7.72 -2.04 -5.64
N TYR A 68 6.42 -2.05 -5.93
CA TYR A 68 5.73 -0.96 -6.61
C TYR A 68 5.03 -0.11 -5.56
N LEU A 69 5.33 1.18 -5.51
CA LEU A 69 4.79 2.13 -4.53
C LEU A 69 4.01 3.22 -5.26
N ARG A 70 2.83 3.57 -4.74
CA ARG A 70 2.01 4.66 -5.23
C ARG A 70 2.17 5.89 -4.36
N LEU A 71 2.64 6.99 -4.94
CA LEU A 71 2.79 8.28 -4.28
C LEU A 71 2.19 9.36 -5.16
N ARG A 72 1.28 10.19 -4.62
CA ARG A 72 0.61 11.29 -5.33
C ARG A 72 0.06 10.86 -6.71
N ASN A 73 -0.65 9.72 -6.72
CA ASN A 73 -1.24 9.11 -7.92
C ASN A 73 -0.24 8.63 -8.99
N GLN A 74 1.07 8.68 -8.75
CA GLN A 74 2.10 8.10 -9.62
C GLN A 74 2.63 6.80 -9.03
N TRP A 75 3.04 5.87 -9.89
CA TRP A 75 3.60 4.59 -9.48
C TRP A 75 5.10 4.57 -9.70
N TYR A 76 5.81 4.03 -8.73
CA TYR A 76 7.26 3.87 -8.77
C TYR A 76 7.62 2.41 -8.53
N LYS A 77 8.47 1.85 -9.39
CA LYS A 77 9.15 0.58 -9.16
C LYS A 77 10.43 0.86 -8.38
N CYS A 78 10.52 0.29 -7.18
CA CYS A 78 11.68 0.33 -6.30
C CYS A 78 12.39 -1.04 -6.38
N ASP A 79 13.53 -1.06 -7.06
CA ASP A 79 14.37 -2.22 -7.32
C ASP A 79 15.77 -1.96 -6.74
N ASP A 80 15.96 -2.37 -5.48
CA ASP A 80 17.13 -2.02 -4.66
C ASP A 80 17.42 -0.51 -4.64
N ALA A 81 18.53 -0.09 -5.27
CA ALA A 81 18.95 1.30 -5.34
C ALA A 81 18.24 2.09 -6.46
N TRP A 82 17.47 1.42 -7.32
CA TRP A 82 16.85 2.02 -8.50
C TRP A 82 15.37 2.30 -8.26
N ILE A 83 14.99 3.57 -8.35
CA ILE A 83 13.60 4.01 -8.26
C ILE A 83 13.20 4.60 -9.61
N THR A 84 12.24 3.99 -10.28
CA THR A 84 11.78 4.40 -11.61
C THR A 84 10.27 4.57 -11.62
N GLU A 85 9.77 5.67 -12.18
CA GLU A 85 8.35 5.84 -12.45
C GLU A 85 7.88 4.79 -13.48
N VAL A 86 6.69 4.23 -13.27
CA VAL A 86 6.08 3.22 -14.14
C VAL A 86 4.60 3.48 -14.31
N ASP A 87 4.04 3.03 -15.44
CA ASP A 87 2.60 3.11 -15.67
C ASP A 87 1.83 2.16 -14.74
N GLU A 88 0.60 2.55 -14.41
CA GLU A 88 -0.32 1.72 -13.62
C GLU A 88 -0.54 0.32 -14.23
N ASP A 89 -0.55 0.22 -15.56
CA ASP A 89 -0.74 -1.06 -16.27
C ASP A 89 0.40 -2.05 -15.99
N VAL A 90 1.62 -1.55 -15.76
CA VAL A 90 2.77 -2.40 -15.37
C VAL A 90 2.51 -3.01 -14.00
N VAL A 91 1.97 -2.22 -13.07
CA VAL A 91 1.63 -2.67 -11.71
C VAL A 91 0.49 -3.68 -11.75
N ARG A 92 -0.55 -3.44 -12.56
CA ARG A 92 -1.68 -4.37 -12.77
C ARG A 92 -1.24 -5.71 -13.34
N ALA A 93 -0.27 -5.72 -14.26
CA ALA A 93 0.26 -6.92 -14.87
C ALA A 93 1.26 -7.68 -13.96
N SER A 94 1.69 -7.08 -12.84
CA SER A 94 2.71 -7.65 -11.97
C SER A 94 2.24 -8.92 -11.25
N GLN A 95 3.17 -9.85 -11.01
CA GLN A 95 2.90 -11.06 -10.22
C GLN A 95 3.06 -10.75 -8.73
N CYS A 96 1.99 -10.24 -8.12
CA CYS A 96 1.99 -9.81 -6.73
C CYS A 96 2.23 -11.00 -5.76
N TYR A 97 3.04 -10.74 -4.74
CA TYR A 97 3.23 -11.60 -3.58
C TYR A 97 2.56 -11.00 -2.33
N LEU A 98 2.81 -9.72 -2.06
CA LEU A 98 2.12 -8.95 -1.02
C LEU A 98 1.43 -7.75 -1.64
N ILE A 99 0.24 -7.41 -1.14
CA ILE A 99 -0.50 -6.22 -1.55
C ILE A 99 -0.88 -5.45 -0.30
N PHE A 100 -0.55 -4.16 -0.28
CA PHE A 100 -0.83 -3.27 0.83
C PHE A 100 -1.97 -2.32 0.44
N TYR A 101 -3.05 -2.44 1.18
CA TYR A 101 -4.24 -1.61 1.08
C TYR A 101 -4.32 -0.68 2.28
N VAL A 102 -4.74 0.55 2.04
CA VAL A 102 -5.01 1.55 3.08
C VAL A 102 -6.44 2.04 2.95
N GLN A 103 -7.12 2.25 4.06
CA GLN A 103 -8.49 2.74 4.07
C GLN A 103 -8.52 4.17 3.49
N LYS A 104 -9.43 4.44 2.54
CA LYS A 104 -9.44 5.70 1.75
C LYS A 104 -9.53 6.96 2.61
N VAL A 105 -10.20 6.90 3.76
CA VAL A 105 -10.29 8.02 4.73
C VAL A 105 -8.90 8.52 5.15
N PHE A 106 -7.89 7.64 5.19
CA PHE A 106 -6.51 8.01 5.52
C PHE A 106 -5.67 8.39 4.29
N TYR A 107 -6.07 7.99 3.08
CA TYR A 107 -5.29 8.26 1.87
C TYR A 107 -5.32 9.73 1.47
N HIS A 108 -6.50 10.36 1.52
CA HIS A 108 -6.64 11.79 1.21
C HIS A 108 -5.93 12.67 2.23
N LYS A 109 -5.96 12.29 3.52
CA LYS A 109 -5.35 13.09 4.58
C LYS A 109 -3.81 13.07 4.54
N GLY A 110 -3.20 11.95 4.12
CA GLY A 110 -1.74 11.84 4.01
C GLY A 110 -1.13 12.45 2.74
N SER A 111 -1.90 12.57 1.65
CA SER A 111 -1.40 13.15 0.39
C SER A 111 -1.23 14.67 0.47
N ASP A 112 -2.07 15.37 1.24
CA ASP A 112 -1.99 16.82 1.41
C ASP A 112 -0.82 17.22 2.34
N ASP A 113 -0.50 16.39 3.33
CA ASP A 113 0.57 16.65 4.31
C ASP A 113 1.98 16.29 3.78
N LEU A 114 2.08 15.58 2.66
CA LEU A 114 3.35 15.26 2.01
C LEU A 114 3.85 16.37 1.09
N GLY A 115 3.36 17.61 1.22
CA GLY A 115 4.03 18.77 0.65
C GLY A 115 5.49 18.79 1.11
N CYS A 116 6.42 18.43 0.22
CA CYS A 116 7.82 18.77 0.38
C CYS A 116 7.91 20.30 0.42
N GLN A 117 7.71 20.88 1.61
CA GLN A 117 8.44 22.09 1.90
C GLN A 117 9.92 21.68 1.85
N PRO A 118 10.77 22.38 1.07
CA PRO A 118 12.20 22.14 1.17
C PRO A 118 12.52 22.28 2.66
N LEU A 119 13.08 21.22 3.24
CA LEU A 119 13.75 21.32 4.53
C LEU A 119 14.61 22.58 4.43
N SER A 120 14.24 23.61 5.22
CA SER A 120 15.09 24.78 5.40
C SER A 120 16.50 24.24 5.65
N PRO A 121 17.55 24.77 5.01
CA PRO A 121 18.90 24.29 5.25
C PRO A 121 19.13 24.44 6.74
N LEU A 122 19.12 23.30 7.43
CA LEU A 122 19.52 23.21 8.82
C LEU A 122 20.98 23.61 8.74
N ALA A 123 21.25 24.84 9.18
CA ALA A 123 22.58 25.41 9.18
C ALA A 123 23.40 24.53 10.14
N ASP A 124 24.03 23.50 9.60
CA ASP A 124 25.12 22.83 10.27
C ASP A 124 26.21 23.90 10.47
N PRO A 125 26.60 24.23 11.71
CA PRO A 125 27.79 25.03 11.90
C PRO A 125 28.96 24.15 11.49
N PHE A 126 29.42 24.30 10.25
CA PHE A 126 30.76 23.91 9.84
C PHE A 126 31.74 24.62 10.79
N ILE A 127 32.25 23.87 11.76
CA ILE A 127 33.42 24.26 12.55
C ILE A 127 34.63 23.89 11.68
N PRO A 128 35.38 24.86 11.13
CA PRO A 128 36.63 24.55 10.47
C PRO A 128 37.64 24.17 11.56
N ILE A 129 38.13 22.93 11.52
CA ILE A 129 39.35 22.60 12.25
C ILE A 129 40.48 23.33 11.51
N ALA A 130 40.87 24.48 12.06
CA ALA A 130 42.07 25.18 11.66
C ALA A 130 43.26 24.22 11.80
N GLY A 131 44.06 24.15 10.73
CA GLY A 131 45.28 23.38 10.73
C GLY A 131 46.27 23.89 11.79
N CYS A 132 46.98 22.95 12.39
CA CYS A 132 48.30 23.18 12.96
C CYS A 132 49.27 22.21 12.28
N CYS A 133 50.48 22.73 12.10
CA CYS A 133 51.64 22.20 11.40
C CYS A 133 51.99 20.73 11.72
#